data_AF-A0A528FBT3-F1
#
_entry.id   AF-A0A528FBT3-F1
#
_cell.length_a   1.000
_cell.length_b   1.000
_cell.length_c   1.000
_cell.angle_alpha   90.00
_cell.angle_beta   90.00
_cell.angle_gamma   90.00
#
_symmetry.space_group_name_H-M   'P 1'
#
loop_
_entity.id
_entity.type
_entity.pdbx_description
1 polymer ?
#
loop_
_entity_poly.entity_id
_entity_poly.type
_entity_poly.pdbx_seq_one_letter_code
_entity_poly.pdbx_strand_id
1 'polypeptide(L)' 'ELHWGQTYSEADLGKTFFDNYGWLEVFGMRGHFVNDEVAAGLLVLGPDIVYPDHHHVAEEIYIPLTGGTQWR' A
#
# COMPACT_ATOMS: atom_id res chain seq x y z
N GLU A 1 -1.53 -3.65 -18.37
CA GLU A 1 -0.57 -4.20 -17.39
C GLU A 1 -0.77 -3.46 -16.08
N LEU A 2 -0.53 -4.09 -14.92
CA LEU A 2 -0.68 -3.44 -13.61
C LEU A 2 0.67 -2.90 -13.14
N HIS A 3 0.70 -1.70 -12.56
CA HIS A 3 1.94 -1.06 -12.12
C HIS A 3 2.09 -1.18 -10.60
N TRP A 4 2.69 -2.26 -10.13
CA TRP A 4 2.98 -2.45 -8.71
C TRP A 4 4.09 -1.52 -8.24
N GLY A 5 3.91 -0.95 -7.05
CA GLY A 5 4.82 -0.04 -6.39
C GLY A 5 5.14 -0.48 -4.97
N GLN A 6 6.28 0.02 -4.49
CA GLN A 6 6.78 -0.15 -3.13
C GLN A 6 7.35 1.20 -2.69
N THR A 7 6.89 1.69 -1.54
CA THR A 7 7.32 2.99 -1.00
C THR A 7 8.63 2.88 -0.22
N TYR A 8 8.74 1.85 0.60
CA TYR A 8 9.90 1.50 1.39
C TYR A 8 10.81 0.54 0.62
N SER A 9 12.11 0.77 0.74
CA SER A 9 13.15 -0.12 0.26
C SER A 9 13.42 -1.27 1.25
N GLU A 10 14.17 -2.27 0.81
CA GLU A 10 14.69 -3.33 1.70
C GLU A 10 15.50 -2.75 2.87
N ALA A 11 16.24 -1.66 2.66
CA ALA A 11 17.03 -1.05 3.72
C ALA A 11 16.17 -0.40 4.82
N ASP A 12 14.94 0.00 4.51
CA ASP A 12 14.04 0.64 5.45
C ASP A 12 13.39 -0.39 6.39
N LEU A 13 12.85 -1.48 5.82
CA LEU A 13 11.95 -2.42 6.52
C LEU A 13 12.42 -3.89 6.50
N GLY A 14 13.58 -4.17 5.91
CA GLY A 14 14.14 -5.50 5.78
C GLY A 14 13.52 -6.32 4.65
N LYS A 15 14.25 -7.36 4.25
CA LYS A 15 13.91 -8.19 3.09
C LYS A 15 12.55 -8.87 3.20
N THR A 16 12.22 -9.41 4.38
CA THR A 16 10.95 -10.11 4.60
C THR A 16 9.75 -9.22 4.33
N PHE A 17 9.78 -7.97 4.82
CA PHE A 17 8.71 -7.01 4.54
C PHE A 17 8.69 -6.69 3.05
N PHE A 18 9.85 -6.33 2.49
CA PHE A 18 9.99 -5.96 1.08
C PHE A 18 9.48 -7.03 0.10
N ASP A 19 9.75 -8.31 0.36
CA ASP A 19 9.26 -9.40 -0.50
C ASP A 19 7.74 -9.66 -0.38
N ASN A 20 7.10 -9.16 0.69
CA ASN A 20 5.72 -9.52 1.07
C ASN A 20 4.76 -8.32 1.12
N TYR A 21 5.12 -7.18 0.53
CA TYR A 21 4.19 -6.06 0.40
C TYR A 21 4.28 -5.39 -0.95
N GLY A 22 3.16 -4.82 -1.38
CA GLY A 22 3.12 -3.97 -2.56
C GLY A 22 1.80 -3.24 -2.66
N TRP A 23 1.80 -2.12 -3.36
CA TRP A 23 0.60 -1.34 -3.63
C TRP A 23 0.45 -1.07 -5.12
N LEU A 24 -0.78 -0.78 -5.54
CA LEU A 24 -1.13 -0.39 -6.89
C LEU A 24 -2.01 0.84 -6.82
N GLU A 25 -1.62 1.94 -7.45
CA GLU A 25 -2.47 3.12 -7.64
C GLU A 25 -3.35 2.90 -8.88
N VAL A 26 -4.66 2.84 -8.70
CA VAL A 26 -5.63 2.67 -9.81
C VAL A 26 -6.10 4.04 -10.29
N PHE A 27 -6.50 4.89 -9.35
CA PHE A 27 -6.85 6.30 -9.58
C PHE A 27 -5.83 7.19 -8.87
N GLY A 28 -5.46 8.30 -9.50
CA GLY A 28 -4.54 9.29 -8.93
C GLY A 28 -3.57 9.83 -9.98
N MET A 29 -2.66 10.70 -9.57
CA MET A 29 -1.70 11.35 -10.48
C MET A 29 -0.70 10.38 -11.13
N ARG A 30 -0.58 9.15 -10.62
CA ARG A 30 0.29 8.09 -11.16
C ARG A 30 -0.49 6.82 -11.50
N GLY A 31 -1.81 6.84 -11.31
CA GLY A 31 -2.67 5.68 -11.51
C GLY A 31 -2.94 5.36 -12.97
N HIS A 32 -3.61 4.24 -13.20
CA HIS A 32 -4.12 3.86 -14.53
C HIS A 32 -5.15 4.87 -15.06
N PHE A 33 -5.83 5.57 -14.16
CA PHE A 33 -6.76 6.65 -14.46
C PHE A 33 -6.34 7.90 -13.70
N VAL A 34 -6.00 8.97 -14.44
CA VAL A 34 -5.58 10.25 -13.84
C VAL A 34 -6.73 10.87 -13.06
N ASN A 35 -6.45 11.25 -11.81
CA ASN A 35 -7.37 11.96 -10.94
C ASN A 35 -6.56 12.82 -9.95
N ASP A 36 -6.94 14.10 -9.79
CA ASP A 36 -6.27 15.06 -8.91
C ASP A 36 -7.07 15.37 -7.63
N GLU A 37 -8.26 14.82 -7.49
CA GLU A 37 -9.12 14.94 -6.29
C GLU A 37 -8.93 13.77 -5.32
N VAL A 38 -8.68 12.56 -5.84
CA VAL A 38 -8.52 11.34 -5.04
C VAL A 38 -7.46 10.41 -5.61
N ALA A 39 -6.70 9.76 -4.72
CA ALA A 39 -5.90 8.60 -5.03
C ALA A 39 -6.55 7.35 -4.41
N ALA A 40 -6.69 6.28 -5.19
CA ALA A 40 -7.28 5.03 -4.73
C ALA A 40 -6.64 3.83 -5.41
N GLY A 41 -6.56 2.71 -4.70
CA GLY A 41 -5.75 1.60 -5.13
C GLY A 41 -5.92 0.35 -4.29
N LEU A 42 -4.97 -0.57 -4.43
CA LEU A 42 -4.87 -1.79 -3.65
C LEU A 42 -3.58 -1.77 -2.84
N LEU A 43 -3.65 -2.22 -1.59
CA LEU A 43 -2.51 -2.62 -0.79
C LEU A 43 -2.60 -4.13 -0.56
N VAL A 44 -1.50 -4.84 -0.79
CA VAL A 44 -1.38 -6.26 -0.48
C VAL A 44 -0.32 -6.44 0.59
N LEU A 45 -0.69 -7.13 1.65
CA LEU A 45 0.19 -7.52 2.75
C LEU A 45 0.22 -9.05 2.82
N GLY A 46 1.41 -9.62 2.73
CA GLY A 46 1.63 -11.05 2.95
C GLY A 46 1.40 -11.46 4.40
N PRO A 47 1.39 -12.77 4.69
CA PRO A 47 1.23 -13.27 6.05
C PRO A 47 2.43 -12.90 6.92
N ASP A 48 2.22 -12.84 8.23
CA ASP A 48 3.25 -12.75 9.26
C ASP A 48 4.21 -11.55 9.13
N ILE A 49 3.75 -10.45 8.52
CA ILE A 49 4.47 -9.17 8.50
C ILE A 49 3.79 -8.13 9.39
N VAL A 50 4.59 -7.18 9.86
CA VAL A 50 4.13 -6.02 10.62
C VAL A 50 4.44 -4.78 9.80
N TYR A 51 3.41 -4.07 9.32
CA TYR A 51 3.59 -2.82 8.57
C TYR A 51 3.73 -1.64 9.54
N PRO A 52 4.93 -1.01 9.70
CA PRO A 52 5.21 0.05 10.69
C PRO A 52 4.18 1.16 10.79
N ASP A 53 4.07 1.73 11.99
CA ASP A 53 3.28 2.94 12.20
C ASP A 53 3.81 4.02 11.25
N HIS A 54 2.90 4.64 10.50
CA HIS A 54 3.22 5.69 9.55
C HIS A 54 2.06 6.69 9.51
N HIS A 55 2.34 7.87 8.98
CA HIS A 55 1.33 8.91 8.80
C HIS A 55 1.65 9.73 7.56
N HIS A 56 0.62 10.37 7.03
CA HIS A 56 0.71 11.33 5.94
C HIS A 56 -0.35 12.41 6.14
N VAL A 57 -0.22 13.51 5.41
CA VAL A 57 -1.14 14.66 5.52
C VAL A 57 -2.53 14.34 4.97
N ALA A 58 -2.62 13.47 3.96
CA ALA A 58 -3.91 13.10 3.36
C ALA A 58 -4.78 12.30 4.35
N GLU A 59 -6.09 12.46 4.27
CA GLU A 59 -7.03 11.56 4.94
C GLU A 59 -7.05 10.22 4.19
N GLU A 60 -7.18 9.11 4.91
CA GLU A 60 -7.15 7.76 4.32
C GLU A 60 -8.22 6.86 4.95
N ILE A 61 -8.80 5.99 4.12
CA ILE A 61 -9.77 4.99 4.52
C ILE A 61 -9.36 3.66 3.90
N TYR A 62 -9.28 2.61 4.72
CA TYR A 62 -9.12 1.24 4.24
C TYR A 62 -10.44 0.49 4.22
N ILE A 63 -10.66 -0.25 3.14
CA ILE A 63 -11.77 -1.19 2.99
C ILE A 63 -11.16 -2.60 2.90
N PRO A 64 -11.21 -3.40 3.98
CA PRO A 64 -10.68 -4.76 3.95
C PRO A 64 -11.44 -5.63 2.94
N LEU A 65 -10.71 -6.18 1.97
CA LEU A 65 -11.26 -7.15 1.01
C LEU A 65 -11.04 -8.61 1.45
N THR A 66 -10.12 -8.82 2.39
CA THR A 66 -9.79 -10.11 3.01
C THR A 66 -9.74 -9.95 4.53
N GLY A 67 -9.87 -11.07 5.25
CA GLY A 67 -9.66 -11.12 6.70
C GLY A 67 -8.19 -11.40 7.06
N GLY A 68 -7.90 -11.46 8.37
CA GLY A 68 -6.60 -11.89 8.90
C GLY A 68 -5.63 -10.76 9.28
N THR A 69 -5.93 -9.52 8.90
CA THR A 69 -5.15 -8.34 9.29
C THR A 69 -5.70 -7.71 10.57
N GLN A 70 -4.80 -7.24 11.43
CA GLN A 70 -5.13 -6.45 12.61
C GLN A 70 -4.67 -5.01 12.41
N TRP A 71 -5.42 -4.06 12.96
CA TRP A 71 -5.12 -2.64 12.90
C TRP A 71 -4.39 -2.20 14.17
N ARG A 72 -3.51 -1.20 14.02
CA ARG A 72 -2.83 -0.53 15.13
C ARG A 72 -2.80 0.97 14.91
#